data_AF-A0A954RZD8-F1
#
_entry.id   AF-A0A954RZD8-F1
#
_cell.length_a   1.000
_cell.length_b   1.000
_cell.length_c   1.000
_cell.angle_alpha   90.00
_cell.angle_beta   90.00
_cell.angle_gamma   90.00
#
_symmetry.space_group_name_H-M   'P 1'
#
loop_
_entity.id
_entity.type
_entity.pdbx_description
1 polymer ?
#
loop_
_entity_poly.entity_id
_entity_poly.type
_entity_poly.pdbx_seq_one_letter_code
_entity_poly.pdbx_strand_id
1 'polypeptide(L)'
;SPQAAAETVRNLTPASERGSYLAGFRLAVGLLDQSLGKDRKIVLLSDNQANQWTDSLQSAPFLQNVEVELPDLPLEPVVNWSVQEPQIRRVEIGDEVFAECVYTLARQGTETKATVIVEADGKEVGRQNIQFPPQTQSLALAAQWPTERESWLQGAIRVEAETDQLAGDNRTVFSLKPVQEGRLGVLVHSNYLKIALSPEILSGRWKPHTLTVEELTHPDDPSELPNLDALCLESQFLTAAPVRELVLDQLNQGRGVVLFVDRVTPVIAGFLRELGVESKPGEVSPEKPGAGFQYVFLEHPIFAPFRSADFGDVMKITVSKYRALKMPNSLQLAFSTKGDPLIFDSTGTKGRLLLFGLTMDRADTNWPLDPTMIPFLDRCFDHVRSEP
;
A
#
# COMPACT_ATOMS: atom_id res chain seq x y z
N SER A 1 52.25 14.01 -16.03
CA SER A 1 53.02 13.08 -15.17
C SER A 1 52.10 12.53 -14.08
N PRO A 2 52.43 11.40 -13.44
CA PRO A 2 51.64 10.84 -12.34
C PRO A 2 51.38 11.84 -11.20
N GLN A 3 52.34 12.73 -10.92
CA GLN A 3 52.20 13.80 -9.92
C GLN A 3 51.12 14.84 -10.28
N ALA A 4 51.06 15.29 -11.53
CA ALA A 4 50.06 16.27 -11.97
C ALA A 4 48.63 15.70 -11.93
N ALA A 5 48.47 14.41 -12.24
CA ALA A 5 47.18 13.73 -12.11
C ALA A 5 46.75 13.62 -10.63
N ALA A 6 47.68 13.27 -9.72
CA ALA A 6 47.40 13.19 -8.29
C ALA A 6 47.01 14.54 -7.68
N GLU A 7 47.66 15.64 -8.07
CA GLU A 7 47.28 16.99 -7.64
C GLU A 7 45.90 17.41 -8.15
N THR A 8 45.57 17.05 -9.40
CA THR A 8 44.25 17.34 -9.97
C THR A 8 43.15 16.63 -9.19
N VAL A 9 43.34 15.35 -8.85
CA VAL A 9 42.36 14.57 -8.06
C VAL A 9 42.19 15.14 -6.65
N ARG A 10 43.29 15.56 -5.99
CA ARG A 10 43.22 16.18 -4.64
C ARG A 10 42.45 17.50 -4.61
N ASN A 11 42.42 18.22 -5.73
CA ASN A 11 41.75 19.51 -5.83
C ASN A 11 40.29 19.41 -6.29
N LEU A 12 39.78 18.21 -6.57
CA LEU A 12 38.37 18.01 -6.92
C LEU A 12 37.50 18.19 -5.67
N THR A 13 36.44 18.99 -5.80
CA THR A 13 35.42 19.14 -4.76
C THR A 13 34.32 18.09 -5.00
N PRO A 14 33.93 17.28 -4.01
CA PRO A 14 32.85 16.32 -4.16
C PRO A 14 31.54 17.03 -4.54
N ALA A 15 30.86 16.54 -5.58
CA ALA A 15 29.53 16.98 -5.97
C ALA A 15 28.50 15.88 -5.66
N SER A 16 27.30 16.27 -5.25
CA SER A 16 26.19 15.36 -4.95
C SER A 16 25.36 14.98 -6.18
N GLU A 17 25.76 15.41 -7.37
CA GLU A 17 25.04 15.15 -8.61
C GLU A 17 25.31 13.72 -9.13
N ARG A 18 24.27 13.11 -9.70
CA ARG A 18 24.39 11.85 -10.45
C ARG A 18 25.23 12.09 -11.72
N GLY A 19 26.42 11.51 -11.79
CA GLY A 19 27.25 11.50 -13.00
C GLY A 19 27.05 10.23 -13.81
N SER A 20 26.93 10.34 -15.13
CA SER A 20 27.04 9.18 -16.04
C SER A 20 28.50 8.92 -16.38
N TYR A 21 29.02 7.72 -16.10
CA TYR A 21 30.38 7.33 -16.48
C TYR A 21 30.63 7.40 -18.00
N LEU A 22 29.58 7.33 -18.83
CA LEU A 22 29.69 7.38 -20.29
C LEU A 22 30.32 8.67 -20.81
N ALA A 23 30.03 9.81 -20.18
CA ALA A 23 30.61 11.08 -20.61
C ALA A 23 32.13 11.11 -20.32
N GLY A 24 32.53 10.62 -19.14
CA GLY A 24 33.93 10.45 -18.76
C GLY A 24 34.67 9.48 -19.68
N PHE A 25 34.05 8.33 -20.00
CA PHE A 25 34.64 7.37 -20.93
C PHE A 25 34.80 7.91 -22.35
N ARG A 26 33.82 8.66 -22.89
CA ARG A 26 33.97 9.30 -24.22
C ARG A 26 35.14 10.27 -24.26
N LEU A 27 35.31 11.07 -23.21
CA LEU A 27 36.43 12.00 -23.11
C LEU A 27 37.76 11.24 -23.00
N ALA A 28 37.82 10.20 -22.18
CA ALA A 28 39.02 9.36 -22.04
C ALA A 28 39.40 8.65 -23.35
N VAL A 29 38.42 8.13 -24.10
CA VAL A 29 38.64 7.52 -25.42
C VAL A 29 39.16 8.55 -26.42
N GLY A 30 38.59 9.76 -26.45
CA GLY A 30 39.08 10.84 -27.32
C GLY A 30 40.53 11.25 -27.03
N LEU A 31 40.96 11.16 -25.77
CA LEU A 31 42.36 11.36 -25.38
C LEU A 31 43.25 10.17 -25.81
N LEU A 32 42.74 8.94 -25.70
CA LEU A 32 43.46 7.73 -26.10
C LEU A 32 43.60 7.60 -27.62
N ASP A 33 42.68 8.16 -28.41
CA ASP A 33 42.79 8.19 -29.89
C ASP A 33 43.99 9.00 -30.39
N GLN A 34 44.46 9.96 -29.59
CA GLN A 34 45.66 10.74 -29.88
C GLN A 34 46.94 10.04 -29.41
N SER A 35 46.83 8.89 -28.76
CA SER A 35 47.97 8.11 -28.27
C SER A 35 48.55 7.20 -29.36
N LEU A 36 49.88 7.17 -29.45
CA LEU A 36 50.64 6.24 -30.31
C LEU A 36 50.89 4.88 -29.63
N GLY A 37 50.40 4.67 -28.41
CA GLY A 37 50.55 3.42 -27.66
C GLY A 37 49.72 2.29 -28.28
N LYS A 38 50.30 1.07 -28.32
CA LYS A 38 49.60 -0.15 -28.79
C LYS A 38 48.48 -0.58 -27.85
N ASP A 39 48.65 -0.34 -26.55
CA ASP A 39 47.68 -0.70 -25.52
C ASP A 39 46.94 0.55 -25.04
N ARG A 40 45.60 0.51 -25.11
CA ARG A 40 44.73 1.60 -24.68
C ARG A 40 43.96 1.13 -23.46
N LYS A 41 44.22 1.78 -22.32
CA LYS A 41 43.68 1.38 -21.02
C LYS A 41 43.05 2.56 -20.30
N ILE A 42 41.86 2.34 -19.74
CA ILE A 42 41.19 3.24 -18.81
C ILE A 42 41.14 2.55 -17.45
N VAL A 43 41.62 3.23 -16.42
CA VAL A 43 41.50 2.77 -15.03
C VAL A 43 40.40 3.60 -14.38
N LEU A 44 39.29 2.98 -14.01
CA LEU A 44 38.18 3.66 -13.33
C LEU A 44 38.30 3.45 -11.82
N LEU A 45 38.49 4.55 -11.09
CA LEU A 45 38.40 4.58 -9.63
C LEU A 45 37.02 5.11 -9.24
N SER A 46 36.17 4.25 -8.68
CA SER A 46 34.84 4.62 -8.20
C SER A 46 34.48 3.84 -6.95
N ASP A 47 33.57 4.40 -6.14
CA ASP A 47 32.88 3.73 -5.03
C ASP A 47 31.85 2.66 -5.48
N ASN A 48 31.73 2.44 -6.79
CA ASN A 48 30.95 1.39 -7.46
C ASN A 48 29.53 1.18 -6.89
N GLN A 49 28.78 2.27 -6.72
CA GLN A 49 27.35 2.19 -6.39
C GLN A 49 26.64 1.36 -7.48
N ALA A 50 26.10 0.19 -7.11
CA ALA A 50 25.55 -0.83 -8.02
C ALA A 50 24.59 -0.32 -9.10
N ASN A 51 23.97 0.84 -8.88
CA ASN A 51 22.94 1.42 -9.74
C ASN A 51 23.49 2.41 -10.79
N GLN A 52 24.79 2.70 -10.81
CA GLN A 52 25.44 3.52 -11.86
C GLN A 52 26.07 2.67 -12.97
N TRP A 53 26.06 1.34 -12.79
CA TRP A 53 26.73 0.34 -13.63
C TRP A 53 25.79 -0.42 -14.59
N THR A 54 24.49 -0.11 -14.57
CA THR A 54 23.44 -0.90 -15.26
C THR A 54 23.36 -0.69 -16.77
N ASP A 55 24.06 0.31 -17.33
CA ASP A 55 24.21 0.46 -18.78
C ASP A 55 25.36 -0.41 -19.27
N SER A 56 25.05 -1.65 -19.64
CA SER A 56 25.94 -2.69 -20.17
C SER A 56 27.15 -2.16 -20.99
N LEU A 57 28.30 -1.99 -20.32
CA LEU A 57 29.57 -1.53 -20.92
C LEU A 57 30.07 -2.41 -22.06
N GLN A 58 29.67 -3.69 -22.11
CA GLN A 58 29.97 -4.59 -23.24
C GLN A 58 29.25 -4.22 -24.54
N SER A 59 28.31 -3.27 -24.51
CA SER A 59 27.54 -2.84 -25.69
C SER A 59 27.94 -1.48 -26.26
N ALA A 60 28.77 -0.69 -25.54
CA ALA A 60 29.17 0.64 -25.99
C ALA A 60 30.20 0.55 -27.13
N PRO A 61 29.86 0.92 -28.39
CA PRO A 61 30.73 0.66 -29.54
C PRO A 61 32.10 1.36 -29.47
N PHE A 62 32.19 2.45 -28.71
CA PHE A 62 33.41 3.26 -28.57
C PHE A 62 34.44 2.68 -27.59
N LEU A 63 34.14 1.59 -26.87
CA LEU A 63 35.07 0.92 -25.95
C LEU A 63 35.68 -0.37 -26.53
N GLN A 64 35.34 -0.76 -27.76
CA GLN A 64 35.73 -2.06 -28.34
C GLN A 64 37.24 -2.31 -28.41
N ASN A 65 38.07 -1.26 -28.40
CA ASN A 65 39.53 -1.34 -28.48
C ASN A 65 40.23 -0.73 -27.25
N VAL A 66 39.53 -0.62 -26.12
CA VAL A 66 40.05 -0.02 -24.89
C VAL A 66 39.75 -0.93 -23.70
N GLU A 67 40.79 -1.32 -22.98
CA GLU A 67 40.67 -2.10 -21.75
C GLU A 67 40.20 -1.19 -20.62
N VAL A 68 39.08 -1.51 -19.97
CA VAL A 68 38.61 -0.81 -18.77
C VAL A 68 38.92 -1.68 -17.56
N GLU A 69 39.81 -1.20 -16.70
CA GLU A 69 40.15 -1.83 -15.44
C GLU A 69 39.45 -1.11 -14.29
N LEU A 70 38.77 -1.89 -13.44
CA LEU A 70 38.37 -1.46 -12.11
C LEU A 70 39.33 -2.14 -11.14
N PRO A 71 40.35 -1.42 -10.66
CA PRO A 71 41.28 -2.00 -9.72
C PRO A 71 40.50 -2.34 -8.45
N ASP A 72 40.68 -3.58 -7.98
CA ASP A 72 40.22 -4.00 -6.67
C ASP A 72 41.09 -3.27 -5.64
N LEU A 73 40.59 -2.14 -5.15
CA LEU A 73 41.26 -1.37 -4.13
C LEU A 73 41.14 -2.18 -2.84
N PRO A 74 42.25 -2.54 -2.16
CA PRO A 74 42.16 -3.15 -0.85
C PRO A 74 41.51 -2.15 0.09
N LEU A 75 40.21 -2.32 0.30
CA LEU A 75 39.49 -1.63 1.36
C LEU A 75 40.06 -2.19 2.65
N GLU A 76 40.67 -1.32 3.46
CA GLU A 76 40.93 -1.69 4.85
C GLU A 76 39.60 -2.13 5.46
N PRO A 77 39.55 -3.27 6.18
CA PRO A 77 38.31 -3.74 6.78
C PRO A 77 37.83 -2.69 7.78
N VAL A 78 36.86 -1.89 7.35
CA VAL A 78 36.24 -0.87 8.16
C VAL A 78 35.23 -1.54 9.09
N VAL A 79 35.26 -1.17 10.36
CA VAL A 79 34.21 -1.53 11.30
C VAL A 79 33.03 -0.59 11.05
N ASN A 80 31.88 -1.16 10.68
CA ASN A 80 30.66 -0.40 10.37
C ASN A 80 29.45 -1.03 11.06
N TRP A 81 28.57 -0.18 11.61
CA TRP A 81 27.25 -0.57 12.09
C TRP A 81 26.16 0.26 11.42
N SER A 82 25.27 -0.42 10.70
CA SER A 82 24.16 0.25 10.01
C SER A 82 22.81 -0.21 10.51
N VAL A 83 21.84 0.71 10.52
CA VAL A 83 20.43 0.40 10.80
C VAL A 83 19.63 0.56 9.51
N GLN A 84 18.92 -0.49 9.13
CA GLN A 84 18.24 -0.57 7.84
C GLN A 84 16.73 -0.74 8.01
N GLU A 85 16.01 -0.07 7.10
CA GLU A 85 14.60 -0.30 6.76
C GLU A 85 13.65 -0.50 7.95
N PRO A 86 13.41 0.55 8.77
CA PRO A 86 12.46 0.43 9.86
C PRO A 86 11.04 0.28 9.31
N GLN A 87 10.39 -0.82 9.66
CA GLN A 87 8.98 -1.06 9.44
C GLN A 87 8.22 -0.80 10.73
N ILE A 88 7.37 0.23 10.72
CA ILE A 88 6.59 0.61 11.88
C ILE A 88 5.09 0.45 11.61
N ARG A 89 4.38 -0.11 12.60
CA ARG A 89 2.91 -0.24 12.58
C ARG A 89 2.31 -0.04 13.96
N ARG A 90 1.02 0.27 14.02
CA ARG A 90 0.25 0.19 15.26
C ARG A 90 -0.28 -1.22 15.45
N VAL A 91 -0.22 -1.72 16.68
CA VAL A 91 -0.79 -3.00 17.10
C VAL A 91 -1.68 -2.73 18.30
N GLU A 92 -2.87 -3.32 18.30
CA GLU A 92 -3.84 -3.16 19.38
C GLU A 92 -3.85 -4.44 20.21
N ILE A 93 -3.62 -4.30 21.52
CA ILE A 93 -3.58 -5.41 22.46
C ILE A 93 -4.56 -5.08 23.58
N GLY A 94 -5.76 -5.64 23.50
CA GLY A 94 -6.88 -5.21 24.36
C GLY A 94 -7.29 -3.78 24.00
N ASP A 95 -7.36 -2.90 25.00
CA ASP A 95 -7.73 -1.48 24.82
C ASP A 95 -6.51 -0.56 24.63
N GLU A 96 -5.30 -1.11 24.66
CA GLU A 96 -4.06 -0.34 24.53
C GLU A 96 -3.50 -0.42 23.10
N VAL A 97 -2.98 0.71 22.63
CA VAL A 97 -2.35 0.84 21.32
C VAL A 97 -0.84 0.91 21.49
N PHE A 98 -0.13 0.04 20.79
CA PHE A 98 1.32 -0.01 20.78
C PHE A 98 1.86 0.33 19.40
N ALA A 99 2.99 1.01 19.34
CA ALA A 99 3.82 1.05 18.15
C ALA A 99 4.76 -0.15 18.18
N GLU A 100 4.79 -0.92 17.10
CA GLU A 100 5.77 -1.99 16.87
C GLU A 100 6.67 -1.56 15.72
N CYS A 101 7.97 -1.50 15.98
CA CYS A 101 8.98 -1.14 15.00
C CYS A 101 9.97 -2.29 14.84
N VAL A 102 10.00 -2.87 13.63
CA VAL A 102 10.93 -3.92 13.23
C VAL A 102 12.01 -3.29 12.36
N TYR A 103 13.27 -3.59 12.64
CA TYR A 103 14.41 -3.03 11.92
C TYR A 103 15.55 -4.03 11.86
N THR A 104 16.44 -3.84 10.88
CA THR A 104 17.62 -4.69 10.72
C THR A 104 18.86 -3.94 11.17
N LEU A 105 19.61 -4.54 12.10
CA LEU A 105 20.94 -4.09 12.46
C LEU A 105 21.96 -4.91 11.67
N ALA A 106 22.82 -4.25 10.89
CA ALA A 106 23.87 -4.90 10.12
C ALA A 106 25.26 -4.45 10.58
N ARG A 107 26.21 -5.36 10.45
CA ARG A 107 27.59 -5.18 10.92
C ARG A 107 28.59 -5.61 9.85
N GLN A 108 29.62 -4.80 9.68
CA GLN A 108 30.86 -5.15 9.00
C GLN A 108 32.06 -5.04 9.97
N GLY A 109 33.01 -5.98 9.88
CA GLY A 109 34.20 -6.01 10.74
C GLY A 109 34.09 -6.94 11.95
N THR A 110 35.02 -6.80 12.90
CA THR A 110 35.22 -7.76 14.00
C THR A 110 34.52 -7.38 15.31
N GLU A 111 34.06 -6.14 15.45
CA GLU A 111 33.37 -5.65 16.66
C GLU A 111 32.09 -6.46 16.92
N THR A 112 31.75 -6.84 18.14
CA THR A 112 30.53 -7.65 18.38
C THR A 112 29.53 -6.98 19.29
N LYS A 113 29.83 -5.78 19.78
CA LYS A 113 28.98 -5.06 20.73
C LYS A 113 28.50 -3.75 20.13
N ALA A 114 27.22 -3.49 20.29
CA ALA A 114 26.61 -2.22 19.97
C ALA A 114 25.40 -1.97 20.87
N THR A 115 25.05 -0.71 21.06
CA THR A 115 23.83 -0.29 21.74
C THR A 115 22.89 0.29 20.71
N VAL A 116 21.68 -0.25 20.61
CA VAL A 116 20.62 0.32 19.79
C VAL A 116 19.68 1.13 20.67
N ILE A 117 19.36 2.34 20.22
CA ILE A 117 18.45 3.27 20.88
C ILE A 117 17.31 3.56 19.91
N VAL A 118 16.08 3.41 20.39
CA VAL A 118 14.85 3.78 19.66
C VAL A 118 14.27 5.01 20.31
N GLU A 119 14.08 6.04 19.51
CA GLU A 119 13.51 7.31 19.90
C GLU A 119 12.17 7.52 19.19
N ALA A 120 11.17 7.97 19.92
CA ALA A 120 9.88 8.39 19.38
C ALA A 120 9.46 9.71 20.03
N ASP A 121 9.02 10.66 19.21
CA ASP A 121 8.63 12.02 19.60
C ASP A 121 9.67 12.71 20.51
N GLY A 122 10.95 12.49 20.18
CA GLY A 122 12.10 13.06 20.91
C GLY A 122 12.41 12.40 22.25
N LYS A 123 11.79 11.26 22.59
CA LYS A 123 12.04 10.50 23.83
C LYS A 123 12.61 9.12 23.51
N GLU A 124 13.56 8.67 24.33
CA GLU A 124 14.04 7.28 24.31
C GLU A 124 12.91 6.35 24.77
N VAL A 125 12.41 5.52 23.84
CA VAL A 125 11.34 4.53 24.10
C VAL A 125 11.89 3.11 24.19
N GLY A 126 13.12 2.90 23.75
CA GLY A 126 13.79 1.61 23.87
C GLY A 126 15.31 1.74 23.81
N ARG A 127 15.99 0.90 24.58
CA ARG A 127 17.45 0.75 24.54
C ARG A 127 17.81 -0.71 24.70
N GLN A 128 18.62 -1.21 23.78
CA GLN A 128 19.02 -2.61 23.76
C GLN A 128 20.54 -2.73 23.53
N ASN A 129 21.21 -3.42 24.45
CA ASN A 129 22.60 -3.79 24.27
C ASN A 129 22.64 -5.10 23.47
N ILE A 130 23.26 -5.06 22.29
CA ILE A 130 23.35 -6.18 21.37
C ILE A 130 24.73 -6.82 21.46
N GLN A 131 24.75 -8.13 21.64
CA GLN A 131 25.94 -8.95 21.46
C GLN A 131 25.75 -9.77 20.17
N PHE A 132 26.42 -9.36 19.11
CA PHE A 132 26.34 -9.99 17.80
C PHE A 132 27.10 -11.33 17.80
N PRO A 133 26.49 -12.43 17.32
CA PRO A 133 27.22 -13.66 17.12
C PRO A 133 28.34 -13.46 16.09
N PRO A 134 29.56 -14.02 16.29
CA PRO A 134 30.71 -13.74 15.44
C PRO A 134 30.50 -14.00 13.94
N GLN A 135 29.68 -14.99 13.58
CA GLN A 135 29.40 -15.40 12.21
C GLN A 135 28.21 -14.68 11.56
N THR A 136 27.45 -13.90 12.34
CA THR A 136 26.27 -13.19 11.85
C THR A 136 26.67 -11.80 11.38
N GLN A 137 26.12 -11.37 10.24
CA GLN A 137 26.34 -10.04 9.67
C GLN A 137 25.09 -9.13 9.76
N SER A 138 23.91 -9.70 10.00
CA SER A 138 22.65 -8.95 10.16
C SER A 138 21.73 -9.62 11.19
N LEU A 139 21.00 -8.82 11.96
CA LEU A 139 20.03 -9.28 12.94
C LEU A 139 18.74 -8.46 12.82
N ALA A 140 17.60 -9.14 12.71
CA ALA A 140 16.29 -8.50 12.81
C ALA A 140 15.97 -8.28 14.29
N LEU A 141 15.62 -7.04 14.63
CA LEU A 141 15.28 -6.60 15.97
C LEU A 141 13.89 -5.96 15.95
N ALA A 142 13.22 -5.96 17.10
CA ALA A 142 11.92 -5.34 17.28
C ALA A 142 11.90 -4.54 18.58
N ALA A 143 11.27 -3.39 18.53
CA ALA A 143 10.94 -2.59 19.70
C ALA A 143 9.43 -2.33 19.72
N GLN A 144 8.85 -2.35 20.92
CA GLN A 144 7.43 -2.10 21.13
C GLN A 144 7.27 -1.11 22.29
N TRP A 145 6.42 -0.10 22.10
CA TRP A 145 6.11 0.90 23.14
C TRP A 145 4.67 1.40 23.02
N PRO A 146 4.04 1.85 24.13
CA PRO A 146 2.71 2.45 24.08
C PRO A 146 2.67 3.71 23.19
N THR A 147 1.58 3.90 22.46
CA THR A 147 1.38 5.07 21.58
C THR A 147 -0.10 5.47 21.51
N GLU A 148 -0.39 6.61 20.90
CA GLU A 148 -1.76 7.07 20.66
C GLU A 148 -2.18 6.79 19.21
N ARG A 149 -3.47 6.48 19.02
CA ARG A 149 -4.04 6.18 17.70
C ARG A 149 -4.08 7.42 16.80
N GLU A 150 -4.47 8.56 17.36
CA GLU A 150 -4.80 9.79 16.62
C GLU A 150 -3.62 10.75 16.44
N SER A 151 -2.42 10.41 16.92
CA SER A 151 -1.24 11.26 16.84
C SER A 151 -0.31 10.86 15.70
N TRP A 152 0.44 11.84 15.18
CA TRP A 152 1.62 11.53 14.37
C TRP A 152 2.69 10.99 15.30
N LEU A 153 3.34 9.90 14.88
CA LEU A 153 4.52 9.39 15.53
C LEU A 153 5.70 9.65 14.61
N GLN A 154 6.72 10.33 15.11
CA GLN A 154 7.99 10.48 14.39
C GLN A 154 9.11 9.97 15.28
N GLY A 155 10.07 9.28 14.68
CA GLY A 155 11.13 8.70 15.48
C GLY A 155 12.37 8.35 14.69
N ALA A 156 13.34 7.85 15.41
CA ALA A 156 14.60 7.41 14.87
C ALA A 156 15.09 6.18 15.60
N ILE A 157 15.85 5.35 14.89
CA ILE A 157 16.65 4.31 15.49
C ILE A 157 18.10 4.68 15.26
N ARG A 158 18.91 4.59 16.32
CA ARG A 158 20.33 4.89 16.29
C ARG A 158 21.12 3.74 16.89
N VAL A 159 22.25 3.41 16.27
CA VAL A 159 23.25 2.51 16.85
C VAL A 159 24.46 3.30 17.34
N GLU A 160 24.89 2.98 18.55
CA GLU A 160 26.12 3.47 19.18
C GLU A 160 27.08 2.29 19.35
N ALA A 161 28.28 2.41 18.76
CA ALA A 161 29.38 1.47 18.95
C ALA A 161 30.70 2.25 19.05
N GLU A 162 31.60 1.82 19.94
CA GLU A 162 32.83 2.56 20.24
C GLU A 162 33.82 2.60 19.07
N THR A 163 33.81 1.57 18.23
CA THR A 163 34.81 1.34 17.17
C THR A 163 34.27 1.62 15.76
N ASP A 164 33.07 2.17 15.65
CA ASP A 164 32.44 2.46 14.36
C ASP A 164 33.12 3.63 13.65
N GLN A 165 33.48 3.40 12.39
CA GLN A 165 34.19 4.36 11.56
C GLN A 165 33.28 5.03 10.51
N LEU A 166 32.02 4.59 10.37
CA LEU A 166 31.09 5.06 9.33
C LEU A 166 29.74 5.51 9.91
N ALA A 167 29.75 6.49 10.82
CA ALA A 167 28.57 7.00 11.53
C ALA A 167 27.36 7.47 10.68
N GLY A 168 27.48 7.56 9.35
CA GLY A 168 26.45 8.09 8.45
C GLY A 168 25.24 7.19 8.27
N ASP A 169 25.39 5.87 8.47
CA ASP A 169 24.31 4.88 8.34
C ASP A 169 23.85 4.30 9.69
N ASN A 170 24.40 4.82 10.79
CA ASN A 170 24.04 4.46 12.16
C ASN A 170 22.63 4.93 12.56
N ARG A 171 21.98 5.74 11.73
CA ARG A 171 20.69 6.33 12.06
C ARG A 171 19.70 6.22 10.91
N THR A 172 18.52 5.73 11.22
CA THR A 172 17.37 5.75 10.33
C THR A 172 16.20 6.45 11.00
N VAL A 173 15.31 7.04 10.21
CA VAL A 173 14.10 7.73 10.70
C VAL A 173 12.85 6.98 10.24
N PHE A 174 11.79 7.09 11.02
CA PHE A 174 10.49 6.56 10.66
C PHE A 174 9.39 7.58 11.00
N SER A 175 8.25 7.43 10.35
CA SER A 175 7.04 8.18 10.67
C SER A 175 5.83 7.27 10.54
N LEU A 176 4.88 7.41 11.46
CA LEU A 176 3.61 6.71 11.44
C LEU A 176 2.48 7.75 11.55
N LYS A 177 1.67 7.82 10.50
CA LYS A 177 0.53 8.75 10.40
C LYS A 177 -0.57 8.41 11.42
N PRO A 178 -1.34 9.40 11.94
CA PRO A 178 -2.54 9.17 12.71
C PRO A 178 -3.49 8.20 12.02
N VAL A 179 -4.18 7.38 12.81
CA VAL A 179 -5.36 6.66 12.34
C VAL A 179 -6.58 7.48 12.75
N GLN A 180 -7.19 8.16 11.78
CA GLN A 180 -8.47 8.84 11.97
C GLN A 180 -9.59 7.92 11.47
N GLU A 181 -10.54 7.63 12.35
CA GLU A 181 -11.72 6.84 11.99
C GLU A 181 -12.50 7.55 10.88
N GLY A 182 -12.77 6.84 9.78
CA GLY A 182 -13.58 7.36 8.69
C GLY A 182 -15.05 7.41 9.09
N ARG A 183 -15.83 8.35 8.55
CA ARG A 183 -17.26 8.45 8.80
C ARG A 183 -18.02 7.68 7.72
N LEU A 184 -18.71 6.61 8.11
CA LEU A 184 -19.42 5.73 7.18
C LEU A 184 -20.93 5.95 7.31
N GLY A 185 -21.60 6.40 6.25
CA GLY A 185 -23.06 6.41 6.19
C GLY A 185 -23.58 5.01 5.84
N VAL A 186 -24.60 4.52 6.55
CA VAL A 186 -25.11 3.16 6.39
C VAL A 186 -26.62 3.15 6.14
N LEU A 187 -27.03 2.62 4.98
CA LEU A 187 -28.43 2.41 4.56
C LEU A 187 -28.62 0.95 4.11
N VAL A 188 -28.77 0.03 5.08
CA VAL A 188 -28.85 -1.41 4.81
C VAL A 188 -29.98 -2.07 5.60
N HIS A 189 -30.68 -3.04 5.00
CA HIS A 189 -31.62 -3.89 5.71
C HIS A 189 -31.02 -5.23 6.13
N SER A 190 -30.01 -5.75 5.40
CA SER A 190 -29.36 -7.02 5.74
C SER A 190 -28.90 -7.04 7.20
N ASN A 191 -29.36 -8.04 7.97
CA ASN A 191 -28.93 -8.21 9.36
C ASN A 191 -27.43 -8.52 9.45
N TYR A 192 -26.88 -9.19 8.43
CA TYR A 192 -25.46 -9.47 8.37
C TYR A 192 -24.64 -8.20 8.16
N LEU A 193 -25.05 -7.32 7.25
CA LEU A 193 -24.40 -6.01 7.09
C LEU A 193 -24.56 -5.16 8.35
N LYS A 194 -25.74 -5.13 8.99
CA LYS A 194 -25.92 -4.36 10.24
C LYS A 194 -24.95 -4.78 11.34
N ILE A 195 -24.73 -6.08 11.50
CA ILE A 195 -23.76 -6.61 12.48
C ILE A 195 -22.32 -6.28 12.03
N ALA A 196 -22.00 -6.55 10.75
CA ALA A 196 -20.67 -6.29 10.21
C ALA A 196 -20.25 -4.82 10.25
N LEU A 197 -21.24 -3.91 10.15
CA LEU A 197 -21.06 -2.47 10.15
C LEU A 197 -21.39 -1.83 11.51
N SER A 198 -21.48 -2.63 12.58
CA SER A 198 -21.75 -2.11 13.91
C SER A 198 -20.53 -1.37 14.48
N PRO A 199 -20.72 -0.40 15.38
CA PRO A 199 -19.61 0.33 16.01
C PRO A 199 -18.58 -0.59 16.66
N GLU A 200 -19.00 -1.71 17.25
CA GLU A 200 -18.12 -2.66 17.93
C GLU A 200 -17.14 -3.32 16.95
N ILE A 201 -17.61 -3.69 15.75
CA ILE A 201 -16.79 -4.37 14.73
C ILE A 201 -15.90 -3.39 13.95
N LEU A 202 -16.41 -2.18 13.70
CA LEU A 202 -15.73 -1.17 12.90
C LEU A 202 -14.84 -0.21 13.72
N SER A 203 -14.89 -0.29 15.05
CA SER A 203 -14.11 0.55 15.96
C SER A 203 -12.64 0.63 15.56
N GLY A 204 -12.06 1.83 15.69
CA GLY A 204 -10.68 2.13 15.29
C GLY A 204 -10.44 2.37 13.81
N ARG A 205 -11.41 2.09 12.95
CA ARG A 205 -11.29 2.31 11.50
C ARG A 205 -12.42 3.17 10.95
N TRP A 206 -13.65 2.92 11.39
CA TRP A 206 -14.84 3.63 10.91
C TRP A 206 -15.83 3.93 12.04
N LYS A 207 -16.40 5.13 12.01
CA LYS A 207 -17.58 5.54 12.79
C LYS A 207 -18.81 5.37 11.92
N PRO A 208 -19.58 4.27 12.07
CA PRO A 208 -20.79 4.07 11.30
C PRO A 208 -21.90 4.99 11.81
N HIS A 209 -22.63 5.59 10.89
CA HIS A 209 -23.83 6.37 11.14
C HIS A 209 -24.97 5.75 10.34
N THR A 210 -25.91 5.11 11.04
CA THR A 210 -27.09 4.53 10.41
C THR A 210 -28.03 5.66 10.02
N LEU A 211 -28.30 5.77 8.73
CA LEU A 211 -29.19 6.78 8.17
C LEU A 211 -30.59 6.18 7.98
N THR A 212 -31.60 7.03 8.03
CA THR A 212 -32.98 6.70 7.64
C THR A 212 -33.44 7.56 6.46
N VAL A 213 -34.46 7.10 5.75
CA VAL A 213 -35.02 7.89 4.63
C VAL A 213 -35.70 9.15 5.16
N GLU A 214 -36.28 9.05 6.36
CA GLU A 214 -36.93 10.14 7.08
C GLU A 214 -35.95 11.27 7.40
N GLU A 215 -34.79 10.95 7.98
CA GLU A 215 -33.70 11.92 8.26
C GLU A 215 -33.23 12.64 7.00
N LEU A 216 -33.17 11.95 5.85
CA LEU A 216 -32.76 12.55 4.58
C LEU A 216 -33.86 13.41 3.94
N THR A 217 -35.12 13.12 4.22
CA THR A 217 -36.27 13.85 3.65
C THR A 217 -36.58 15.11 4.45
N HIS A 218 -36.43 15.04 5.77
CA HIS A 218 -36.65 16.13 6.69
C HIS A 218 -35.46 16.22 7.64
N PRO A 219 -34.31 16.78 7.19
CA PRO A 219 -33.19 16.98 8.08
C PRO A 219 -33.62 17.98 9.16
N ASP A 220 -33.60 17.55 10.43
CA ASP A 220 -33.87 18.43 11.57
C ASP A 220 -32.89 19.62 11.57
N ASP A 221 -31.66 19.39 11.11
CA ASP A 221 -30.69 20.40 10.74
C ASP A 221 -29.88 19.96 9.48
N PRO A 222 -29.93 20.69 8.35
CA PRO A 222 -29.13 20.39 7.16
C PRO A 222 -27.61 20.38 7.39
N SER A 223 -27.13 21.03 8.46
CA SER A 223 -25.72 21.03 8.87
C SER A 223 -25.33 19.81 9.72
N GLU A 224 -26.30 18.99 10.14
CA GLU A 224 -26.09 17.73 10.88
C GLU A 224 -25.92 16.51 9.97
N LEU A 225 -26.19 16.61 8.66
CA LEU A 225 -25.83 15.57 7.70
C LEU A 225 -24.31 15.33 7.82
N PRO A 226 -23.87 14.17 8.34
CA PRO A 226 -22.49 14.03 8.73
C PRO A 226 -21.62 14.19 7.49
N ASN A 227 -20.50 14.89 7.59
CA ASN A 227 -19.51 14.87 6.52
C ASN A 227 -18.99 13.43 6.38
N LEU A 228 -19.60 12.64 5.49
CA LEU A 228 -19.29 11.22 5.29
C LEU A 228 -18.00 11.08 4.48
N ASP A 229 -17.15 10.13 4.82
CA ASP A 229 -16.01 9.75 3.98
C ASP A 229 -16.40 8.66 2.98
N ALA A 230 -17.39 7.84 3.33
CA ALA A 230 -17.98 6.84 2.46
C ALA A 230 -19.46 6.57 2.79
N LEU A 231 -20.21 6.05 1.82
CA LEU A 231 -21.59 5.61 1.95
C LEU A 231 -21.72 4.13 1.59
N CYS A 232 -22.35 3.32 2.43
CA CYS A 232 -22.70 1.93 2.18
C CYS A 232 -24.21 1.77 2.12
N LEU A 233 -24.75 1.27 1.02
CA LEU A 233 -26.19 1.12 0.87
C LEU A 233 -26.63 -0.08 0.02
N GLU A 234 -27.88 -0.49 0.23
CA GLU A 234 -28.59 -1.44 -0.62
C GLU A 234 -29.51 -0.71 -1.61
N SER A 235 -29.63 -1.25 -2.82
CA SER A 235 -30.36 -0.60 -3.93
C SER A 235 -31.84 -0.31 -3.66
N GLN A 236 -32.51 -1.03 -2.75
CA GLN A 236 -33.89 -0.74 -2.37
C GLN A 236 -34.09 0.68 -1.81
N PHE A 237 -33.08 1.25 -1.15
CA PHE A 237 -33.14 2.62 -0.64
C PHE A 237 -33.13 3.66 -1.78
N LEU A 238 -32.63 3.30 -2.96
CA LEU A 238 -32.64 4.15 -4.16
C LEU A 238 -34.06 4.39 -4.70
N THR A 239 -35.10 3.78 -4.13
CA THR A 239 -36.50 4.15 -4.44
C THR A 239 -36.85 5.55 -3.93
N ALA A 240 -36.23 6.00 -2.83
CA ALA A 240 -36.39 7.33 -2.28
C ALA A 240 -35.50 8.35 -3.02
N ALA A 241 -36.07 9.51 -3.39
CA ALA A 241 -35.33 10.58 -4.07
C ALA A 241 -34.16 11.14 -3.24
N PRO A 242 -34.32 11.43 -1.92
CA PRO A 242 -33.23 11.96 -1.11
C PRO A 242 -32.00 11.04 -1.04
N VAL A 243 -32.21 9.72 -1.06
CA VAL A 243 -31.10 8.75 -1.09
C VAL A 243 -30.33 8.80 -2.42
N ARG A 244 -31.05 8.93 -3.55
CA ARG A 244 -30.40 9.08 -4.86
C ARG A 244 -29.60 10.37 -4.94
N GLU A 245 -30.13 11.47 -4.41
CA GLU A 245 -29.44 12.75 -4.32
C GLU A 245 -28.18 12.64 -3.47
N LEU A 246 -28.24 11.98 -2.30
CA LEU A 246 -27.08 11.72 -1.45
C LEU A 246 -25.98 10.92 -2.19
N VAL A 247 -26.35 9.85 -2.92
CA VAL A 247 -25.39 9.06 -3.70
C VAL A 247 -24.69 9.92 -4.76
N LEU A 248 -25.45 10.72 -5.50
CA LEU A 248 -24.88 11.62 -6.51
C LEU A 248 -23.98 12.68 -5.87
N ASP A 249 -24.38 13.25 -4.75
CA ASP A 249 -23.59 14.24 -4.02
C ASP A 249 -22.24 13.66 -3.57
N GLN A 250 -22.25 12.49 -2.92
CA GLN A 250 -21.02 11.79 -2.51
C GLN A 250 -20.08 11.57 -3.69
N LEU A 251 -20.59 10.99 -4.78
CA LEU A 251 -19.78 10.73 -5.98
C LEU A 251 -19.29 12.02 -6.65
N ASN A 252 -20.09 13.08 -6.69
CA ASN A 252 -19.69 14.35 -7.31
C ASN A 252 -18.61 15.09 -6.51
N GLN A 253 -18.60 14.91 -5.20
CA GLN A 253 -17.59 15.47 -4.30
C GLN A 253 -16.31 14.61 -4.21
N GLY A 254 -16.20 13.53 -4.98
CA GLY A 254 -15.02 12.67 -4.98
C GLY A 254 -15.03 11.59 -3.89
N ARG A 255 -16.13 11.43 -3.16
CA ARG A 255 -16.26 10.50 -2.03
C ARG A 255 -16.74 9.11 -2.47
N GLY A 256 -16.60 8.16 -1.56
CA GLY A 256 -16.81 6.75 -1.81
C GLY A 256 -18.25 6.26 -1.66
N VAL A 257 -18.71 5.39 -2.54
CA VAL A 257 -19.98 4.66 -2.43
C VAL A 257 -19.77 3.17 -2.63
N VAL A 258 -20.29 2.37 -1.70
CA VAL A 258 -20.39 0.90 -1.79
C VAL A 258 -21.87 0.54 -1.93
N LEU A 259 -22.26 0.06 -3.11
CA LEU A 259 -23.65 -0.24 -3.46
C LEU A 259 -23.88 -1.74 -3.67
N PHE A 260 -24.74 -2.33 -2.84
CA PHE A 260 -25.23 -3.70 -3.01
C PHE A 260 -26.58 -3.70 -3.75
N VAL A 261 -26.63 -4.34 -4.92
CA VAL A 261 -27.86 -4.39 -5.73
C VAL A 261 -28.74 -5.56 -5.31
N ASP A 262 -29.57 -5.34 -4.29
CA ASP A 262 -30.55 -6.29 -3.77
C ASP A 262 -31.78 -6.45 -4.68
N ARG A 263 -32.17 -5.41 -5.42
CA ARG A 263 -33.35 -5.47 -6.31
C ARG A 263 -33.28 -4.45 -7.43
N VAL A 264 -33.97 -4.75 -8.53
CA VAL A 264 -34.02 -3.88 -9.71
C VAL A 264 -35.48 -3.56 -10.06
N THR A 265 -36.01 -2.48 -9.48
CA THR A 265 -37.30 -1.90 -9.89
C THR A 265 -37.10 -0.90 -11.03
N PRO A 266 -38.14 -0.44 -11.74
CA PRO A 266 -37.98 0.55 -12.82
C PRO A 266 -37.28 1.85 -12.37
N VAL A 267 -37.58 2.32 -11.15
CA VAL A 267 -36.93 3.51 -10.56
C VAL A 267 -35.45 3.26 -10.32
N ILE A 268 -35.11 2.12 -9.71
CA ILE A 268 -33.72 1.74 -9.44
C ILE A 268 -32.95 1.54 -10.75
N ALA A 269 -33.54 0.85 -11.74
CA ALA A 269 -32.93 0.65 -13.05
C ALA A 269 -32.69 1.97 -13.80
N GLY A 270 -33.58 2.96 -13.63
CA GLY A 270 -33.39 4.31 -14.13
C GLY A 270 -32.16 4.96 -13.53
N PHE A 271 -32.06 4.95 -12.20
CA PHE A 271 -30.93 5.56 -11.50
C PHE A 271 -29.59 4.82 -11.74
N LEU A 272 -29.60 3.48 -11.76
CA LEU A 272 -28.42 2.70 -12.13
C LEU A 272 -27.89 3.09 -13.52
N ARG A 273 -28.78 3.38 -14.47
CA ARG A 273 -28.40 3.84 -15.81
C ARG A 273 -27.74 5.21 -15.79
N GLU A 274 -28.19 6.12 -14.92
CA GLU A 274 -27.53 7.42 -14.69
C GLU A 274 -26.09 7.24 -14.16
N LEU A 275 -25.84 6.18 -13.37
CA LEU A 275 -24.51 5.79 -12.92
C LEU A 275 -23.70 4.99 -13.97
N GLY A 276 -24.23 4.79 -15.18
CA GLY A 276 -23.58 4.01 -16.24
C GLY A 276 -23.69 2.49 -16.09
N VAL A 277 -24.69 2.02 -15.32
CA VAL A 277 -24.94 0.60 -15.05
C VAL A 277 -26.22 0.14 -15.77
N GLU A 278 -26.07 -0.81 -16.67
CA GLU A 278 -27.18 -1.53 -17.28
C GLU A 278 -27.58 -2.70 -16.39
N SER A 279 -28.88 -2.91 -16.21
CA SER A 279 -29.43 -4.03 -15.43
C SER A 279 -30.48 -4.79 -16.23
N LYS A 280 -30.51 -6.11 -16.06
CA LYS A 280 -31.63 -6.94 -16.53
C LYS A 280 -32.63 -7.14 -15.37
N PRO A 281 -33.94 -7.17 -15.66
CA PRO A 281 -34.93 -7.50 -14.64
C PRO A 281 -34.73 -8.92 -14.09
N GLY A 282 -34.95 -9.08 -12.79
CA GLY A 282 -34.95 -10.38 -12.12
C GLY A 282 -33.60 -10.81 -11.53
N GLU A 283 -33.60 -12.01 -10.97
CA GLU A 283 -32.45 -12.65 -10.34
C GLU A 283 -31.89 -13.74 -11.28
N VAL A 284 -30.58 -13.96 -11.24
CA VAL A 284 -29.92 -15.07 -11.93
C VAL A 284 -29.45 -16.07 -10.89
N SER A 285 -29.80 -17.35 -11.10
CA SER A 285 -29.25 -18.47 -10.35
C SER A 285 -28.00 -19.03 -11.05
N PRO A 286 -27.01 -19.53 -10.30
CA PRO A 286 -25.85 -20.22 -10.86
C PRO A 286 -26.28 -21.50 -11.61
N GLU A 287 -25.38 -22.08 -12.42
CA GLU A 287 -25.66 -23.35 -13.11
C GLU A 287 -25.77 -24.54 -12.16
N LYS A 288 -25.03 -24.50 -11.05
CA LYS A 288 -24.98 -25.56 -10.05
C LYS A 288 -25.18 -24.96 -8.65
N PRO A 289 -25.97 -25.59 -7.77
CA PRO A 289 -26.02 -25.21 -6.37
C PRO A 289 -24.62 -25.23 -5.75
N GLY A 290 -24.30 -24.23 -4.93
CA GLY A 290 -22.98 -24.12 -4.30
C GLY A 290 -21.86 -23.70 -5.25
N ALA A 291 -22.15 -23.21 -6.46
CA ALA A 291 -21.13 -22.65 -7.33
C ALA A 291 -20.54 -21.37 -6.73
N GLY A 292 -19.22 -21.24 -6.73
CA GLY A 292 -18.53 -20.05 -6.26
C GLY A 292 -18.19 -19.05 -7.35
N PHE A 293 -17.21 -18.20 -7.09
CA PHE A 293 -16.61 -17.36 -8.12
C PHE A 293 -15.83 -18.21 -9.13
N GLN A 294 -15.98 -17.92 -10.42
CA GLN A 294 -15.14 -18.50 -11.46
C GLN A 294 -13.76 -17.85 -11.48
N TYR A 295 -13.73 -16.54 -11.24
CA TYR A 295 -12.54 -15.72 -11.26
C TYR A 295 -12.69 -14.57 -10.29
N VAL A 296 -11.59 -14.23 -9.61
CA VAL A 296 -11.44 -13.05 -8.76
C VAL A 296 -10.13 -12.37 -9.13
N PHE A 297 -10.16 -11.06 -9.36
CA PHE A 297 -8.98 -10.26 -9.66
C PHE A 297 -8.22 -9.92 -8.36
N LEU A 298 -7.44 -10.89 -7.86
CA LEU A 298 -6.74 -10.82 -6.57
C LEU A 298 -5.73 -9.67 -6.48
N GLU A 299 -5.25 -9.16 -7.61
CA GLU A 299 -4.35 -8.00 -7.71
C GLU A 299 -5.03 -6.69 -7.29
N HIS A 300 -6.35 -6.64 -7.22
CA HIS A 300 -7.06 -5.46 -6.72
C HIS A 300 -6.82 -5.22 -5.22
N PRO A 301 -6.71 -3.95 -4.75
CA PRO A 301 -6.49 -3.64 -3.34
C PRO A 301 -7.53 -4.23 -2.39
N ILE A 302 -8.79 -4.34 -2.82
CA ILE A 302 -9.86 -4.89 -1.97
C ILE A 302 -9.66 -6.38 -1.63
N PHE A 303 -8.82 -7.09 -2.39
CA PHE A 303 -8.50 -8.49 -2.15
C PHE A 303 -7.09 -8.71 -1.59
N ALA A 304 -6.33 -7.65 -1.31
CA ALA A 304 -4.94 -7.75 -0.87
C ALA A 304 -4.73 -8.70 0.34
N PRO A 305 -5.58 -8.73 1.39
CA PRO A 305 -5.41 -9.66 2.50
C PRO A 305 -5.50 -11.14 2.09
N PHE A 306 -6.35 -11.46 1.11
CA PHE A 306 -6.67 -12.84 0.70
C PHE A 306 -5.66 -13.43 -0.28
N ARG A 307 -4.56 -12.72 -0.55
CA ARG A 307 -3.40 -13.30 -1.24
C ARG A 307 -2.61 -14.25 -0.34
N SER A 308 -2.69 -14.06 0.98
CA SER A 308 -2.20 -15.04 1.95
C SER A 308 -3.34 -15.95 2.39
N ALA A 309 -3.03 -17.24 2.59
CA ALA A 309 -3.98 -18.22 3.09
C ALA A 309 -4.47 -17.91 4.52
N ASP A 310 -3.75 -17.07 5.27
CA ASP A 310 -4.04 -16.75 6.68
C ASP A 310 -5.35 -15.97 6.87
N PHE A 311 -5.79 -15.23 5.84
CA PHE A 311 -7.00 -14.40 5.89
C PHE A 311 -8.23 -15.08 5.29
N GLY A 312 -8.12 -16.38 4.97
CA GLY A 312 -9.18 -17.14 4.31
C GLY A 312 -9.12 -17.08 2.79
N ASP A 313 -10.00 -17.83 2.15
CA ASP A 313 -10.01 -18.03 0.70
C ASP A 313 -11.36 -17.62 0.12
N VAL A 314 -11.37 -16.47 -0.56
CA VAL A 314 -12.57 -15.91 -1.21
C VAL A 314 -13.12 -16.80 -2.33
N MET A 315 -12.33 -17.75 -2.85
CA MET A 315 -12.82 -18.71 -3.85
C MET A 315 -13.74 -19.78 -3.25
N LYS A 316 -13.76 -19.95 -1.92
CA LYS A 316 -14.70 -20.86 -1.22
C LYS A 316 -16.11 -20.28 -1.06
N ILE A 317 -16.26 -18.99 -1.37
CA ILE A 317 -17.56 -18.33 -1.33
C ILE A 317 -18.44 -18.91 -2.43
N THR A 318 -19.66 -19.27 -2.07
CA THR A 318 -20.68 -19.81 -2.95
C THR A 318 -21.77 -18.78 -3.20
N VAL A 319 -22.13 -18.60 -4.47
CA VAL A 319 -23.14 -17.66 -4.93
C VAL A 319 -24.39 -18.45 -5.30
N SER A 320 -25.49 -18.19 -4.60
CA SER A 320 -26.80 -18.79 -4.84
C SER A 320 -27.65 -17.94 -5.78
N LYS A 321 -27.53 -16.61 -5.71
CA LYS A 321 -28.29 -15.66 -6.55
C LYS A 321 -27.52 -14.36 -6.74
N TYR A 322 -27.76 -13.71 -7.87
CA TYR A 322 -27.22 -12.38 -8.17
C TYR A 322 -28.11 -11.64 -9.18
N ARG A 323 -27.78 -10.39 -9.47
CA ARG A 323 -28.42 -9.53 -10.47
C ARG A 323 -27.49 -9.40 -11.66
N ALA A 324 -28.02 -9.59 -12.86
CA ALA A 324 -27.25 -9.44 -14.09
C ALA A 324 -27.05 -7.95 -14.40
N LEU A 325 -25.82 -7.48 -14.19
CA LEU A 325 -25.43 -6.09 -14.36
C LEU A 325 -24.31 -5.99 -15.40
N LYS A 326 -24.25 -4.85 -16.09
CA LYS A 326 -23.17 -4.50 -17.00
C LYS A 326 -22.79 -3.05 -16.78
N MET A 327 -21.50 -2.82 -16.57
CA MET A 327 -20.95 -1.48 -16.35
C MET A 327 -19.73 -1.30 -17.26
N PRO A 328 -19.87 -0.69 -18.46
CA PRO A 328 -18.79 -0.61 -19.44
C PRO A 328 -17.55 0.13 -18.95
N ASN A 329 -17.74 1.18 -18.16
CA ASN A 329 -16.66 1.99 -17.59
C ASN A 329 -16.33 1.53 -16.17
N SER A 330 -15.91 0.27 -16.04
CA SER A 330 -15.52 -0.31 -14.75
C SER A 330 -14.46 -1.38 -14.90
N LEU A 331 -13.71 -1.61 -13.83
CA LEU A 331 -12.94 -2.82 -13.64
C LEU A 331 -13.84 -3.90 -13.03
N GLN A 332 -13.91 -5.06 -13.68
CA GLN A 332 -14.71 -6.21 -13.23
C GLN A 332 -13.86 -7.11 -12.35
N LEU A 333 -14.25 -7.24 -11.09
CA LEU A 333 -13.39 -7.75 -10.02
C LEU A 333 -13.65 -9.22 -9.67
N ALA A 334 -14.88 -9.69 -9.86
CA ALA A 334 -15.22 -11.09 -9.65
C ALA A 334 -16.31 -11.53 -10.64
N PHE A 335 -16.28 -12.79 -11.03
CA PHE A 335 -17.18 -13.36 -12.03
C PHE A 335 -17.87 -14.60 -11.50
N SER A 336 -19.14 -14.79 -11.87
CA SER A 336 -19.90 -16.01 -11.62
C SER A 336 -19.40 -17.15 -12.50
N THR A 337 -19.80 -18.39 -12.21
CA THR A 337 -19.55 -19.55 -13.09
C THR A 337 -20.20 -19.48 -14.47
N LYS A 338 -21.14 -18.54 -14.67
CA LYS A 338 -21.73 -18.23 -15.99
C LYS A 338 -20.94 -17.17 -16.76
N GLY A 339 -19.87 -16.64 -16.18
CA GLY A 339 -19.09 -15.53 -16.75
C GLY A 339 -19.73 -14.15 -16.56
N ASP A 340 -20.80 -14.03 -15.78
CA ASP A 340 -21.40 -12.74 -15.46
C ASP A 340 -20.55 -12.02 -14.39
N PRO A 341 -20.18 -10.74 -14.57
CA PRO A 341 -19.47 -9.98 -13.56
C PRO A 341 -20.38 -9.68 -12.35
N LEU A 342 -19.81 -9.81 -11.15
CA LEU A 342 -20.52 -9.72 -9.87
C LEU A 342 -20.05 -8.55 -8.99
N ILE A 343 -18.81 -8.10 -9.17
CA ILE A 343 -18.22 -7.00 -8.41
C ILE A 343 -17.57 -6.05 -9.41
N PHE A 344 -17.82 -4.76 -9.26
CA PHE A 344 -17.38 -3.72 -10.17
C PHE A 344 -16.71 -2.60 -9.39
N ASP A 345 -15.62 -2.06 -9.91
CA ASP A 345 -15.05 -0.79 -9.50
C ASP A 345 -15.16 0.23 -10.63
N SER A 346 -15.96 1.27 -10.41
CA SER A 346 -16.26 2.30 -11.40
C SER A 346 -15.04 3.13 -11.75
N THR A 347 -14.84 3.37 -13.05
CA THR A 347 -13.87 4.34 -13.56
C THR A 347 -14.52 5.59 -14.17
N GLY A 348 -15.86 5.65 -14.15
CA GLY A 348 -16.66 6.71 -14.80
C GLY A 348 -17.15 7.83 -13.88
N THR A 349 -16.94 7.71 -12.57
CA THR A 349 -17.42 8.65 -11.55
C THR A 349 -16.27 9.50 -11.00
N LYS A 350 -16.54 10.71 -10.51
CA LYS A 350 -15.51 11.55 -9.86
C LYS A 350 -15.05 10.92 -8.54
N GLY A 351 -15.99 10.48 -7.72
CA GLY A 351 -15.78 9.63 -6.56
C GLY A 351 -15.71 8.16 -6.93
N ARG A 352 -15.38 7.31 -5.95
CA ARG A 352 -15.22 5.87 -6.16
C ARG A 352 -16.55 5.16 -5.93
N LEU A 353 -16.97 4.33 -6.89
CA LEU A 353 -18.17 3.51 -6.77
C LEU A 353 -17.78 2.04 -6.88
N LEU A 354 -17.87 1.32 -5.75
CA LEU A 354 -17.87 -0.14 -5.73
C LEU A 354 -19.30 -0.65 -5.80
N LEU A 355 -19.59 -1.49 -6.78
CA LEU A 355 -20.92 -2.02 -7.00
C LEU A 355 -20.91 -3.56 -6.95
N PHE A 356 -21.90 -4.12 -6.28
CA PHE A 356 -22.08 -5.56 -6.12
C PHE A 356 -23.41 -6.00 -6.73
N GLY A 357 -23.35 -6.97 -7.64
CA GLY A 357 -24.51 -7.65 -8.20
C GLY A 357 -25.14 -8.68 -7.26
N LEU A 358 -24.66 -8.79 -6.02
CA LEU A 358 -25.16 -9.69 -4.98
C LEU A 358 -25.21 -8.95 -3.66
N THR A 359 -26.07 -9.40 -2.74
CA THR A 359 -26.12 -8.88 -1.38
C THR A 359 -25.25 -9.68 -0.43
N MET A 360 -24.96 -9.16 0.76
CA MET A 360 -24.34 -9.92 1.85
C MET A 360 -25.43 -10.63 2.68
N ASP A 361 -26.30 -11.38 2.00
CA ASP A 361 -27.33 -12.18 2.63
C ASP A 361 -27.24 -13.64 2.21
N ARG A 362 -27.65 -14.54 3.12
CA ARG A 362 -27.60 -16.00 2.89
C ARG A 362 -28.46 -16.48 1.73
N ALA A 363 -29.43 -15.68 1.32
CA ALA A 363 -30.25 -15.95 0.13
C ALA A 363 -29.43 -15.84 -1.17
N ASP A 364 -28.42 -14.98 -1.17
CA ASP A 364 -27.61 -14.67 -2.35
C ASP A 364 -26.23 -15.34 -2.29
N THR A 365 -25.62 -15.47 -1.11
CA THR A 365 -24.27 -16.04 -0.95
C THR A 365 -24.03 -16.60 0.46
N ASN A 366 -23.11 -17.55 0.63
CA ASN A 366 -22.65 -17.96 1.96
C ASN A 366 -21.62 -17.01 2.60
N TRP A 367 -21.18 -15.97 1.88
CA TRP A 367 -20.15 -15.02 2.34
C TRP A 367 -20.39 -14.48 3.76
N PRO A 368 -21.63 -14.18 4.18
CA PRO A 368 -21.87 -13.69 5.54
C PRO A 368 -21.51 -14.63 6.68
N LEU A 369 -21.29 -15.92 6.37
CA LEU A 369 -20.86 -16.92 7.34
C LEU A 369 -19.35 -17.21 7.27
N ASP A 370 -18.67 -16.62 6.29
CA ASP A 370 -17.26 -16.85 6.05
C ASP A 370 -16.42 -15.76 6.74
N PRO A 371 -15.29 -16.12 7.39
CA PRO A 371 -14.44 -15.16 8.10
C PRO A 371 -13.86 -14.07 7.18
N THR A 372 -13.87 -14.24 5.87
CA THR A 372 -13.39 -13.24 4.90
C THR A 372 -14.31 -12.03 4.77
N MET A 373 -15.58 -12.08 5.21
CA MET A 373 -16.55 -10.99 5.02
C MET A 373 -16.07 -9.67 5.63
N ILE A 374 -15.68 -9.67 6.92
CA ILE A 374 -15.32 -8.44 7.63
C ILE A 374 -14.03 -7.83 7.07
N PRO A 375 -12.93 -8.59 6.90
CA PRO A 375 -11.73 -8.05 6.26
C PRO A 375 -11.99 -7.55 4.83
N PHE A 376 -12.92 -8.18 4.10
CA PHE A 376 -13.27 -7.75 2.74
C PHE A 376 -14.00 -6.41 2.74
N LEU A 377 -15.02 -6.25 3.59
CA LEU A 377 -15.77 -4.99 3.73
C LEU A 377 -14.85 -3.84 4.17
N ASP A 378 -13.97 -4.09 5.14
CA ASP A 378 -12.98 -3.10 5.59
C ASP A 378 -12.12 -2.59 4.43
N ARG A 379 -11.64 -3.51 3.58
CA ARG A 379 -10.86 -3.14 2.39
C ARG A 379 -11.69 -2.45 1.32
N CYS A 380 -12.97 -2.76 1.20
CA CYS A 380 -13.87 -2.02 0.33
C CYS A 380 -13.97 -0.56 0.80
N PHE A 381 -14.16 -0.33 2.10
CA PHE A 381 -14.26 1.02 2.65
C PHE A 381 -12.95 1.79 2.55
N ASP A 382 -11.82 1.16 2.90
CA ASP A 382 -10.49 1.75 2.71
C ASP A 382 -10.27 2.17 1.24
N HIS A 383 -10.67 1.32 0.30
CA HIS A 383 -10.50 1.59 -1.13
C HIS A 383 -11.36 2.74 -1.63
N VAL A 384 -12.60 2.88 -1.12
CA VAL A 384 -13.50 3.96 -1.55
C VAL A 384 -13.30 5.26 -0.77
N ARG A 385 -12.61 5.22 0.37
CA ARG A 385 -12.28 6.41 1.16
C ARG A 385 -11.47 7.37 0.30
N SER A 386 -11.93 8.61 0.20
CA SER A 386 -11.13 9.68 -0.40
C SER A 386 -9.91 9.94 0.51
N GLU A 387 -8.70 9.89 -0.05
CA GLU A 387 -7.53 10.42 0.66
C GLU A 387 -7.73 11.94 0.84
N PRO A 388 -7.56 12.47 2.07
CA PRO A 388 -7.78 13.89 2.37
C PRO A 388 -6.79 14.83 1.69
#